data_AF-A0A958WHS0-F1
#
_entry.id   AF-A0A958WHS0-F1
#
_cell.length_a   1.000
_cell.length_b   1.000
_cell.length_c   1.000
_cell.angle_alpha   90.00
_cell.angle_beta   90.00
_cell.angle_gamma   90.00
#
_symmetry.space_group_name_H-M   'P 1'
#
loop_
_entity.id
_entity.type
_entity.pdbx_description
1 polymer ?
#
loop_
_entity_poly.entity_id
_entity_poly.type
_entity_poly.pdbx_seq_one_letter_code
_entity_poly.pdbx_strand_id
1 'polypeptide(L)'
;MNFPAMKNYPICFLVLIFLGCQPRGTQEQGSGPAASYLNWQAIADKLVERSQLQAGEQVLLVGHPGRFDPLIPLLKAGIEKAGASYLGTYSIDSVQPAAWQTDFTATLKRMDGEELPLFLSTVDLGIMLPGATPVDKVYAGMQEVLRQGKSRTIHFHWAGAYDMNGQLFEPDSAVDVFYENVLLKTNYPGLAARQQQFEEAMRDKWVQVTTPAGTDIKFRIGDRQVTKQDGDASLSHMAKAVTLIDREVELPSGAIRVAPIEESVEGVIAFPDSQWNNQMAEGVKVTIKAGKVTEVNAAKNLEAVNAEMNEGGEAARSFREFALGFNPLLAIPDNNPWIPYYGYGAGVVRLSLGDNTELGGKVTGGYVRWNFFSDATVKVGDDVWVENGKLVK
;
A
#
# COMPACT_ATOMS: atom_id res chain seq x y z
N MET A 1 -6.39 -18.34 32.01
CA MET A 1 -6.71 -18.60 33.43
C MET A 1 -7.71 -17.55 33.89
N ASN A 2 -8.88 -17.98 34.36
CA ASN A 2 -9.98 -17.14 34.85
C ASN A 2 -9.93 -17.02 36.39
N PHE A 3 -10.60 -15.98 36.91
CA PHE A 3 -11.16 -15.73 38.26
C PHE A 3 -10.61 -14.44 38.95
N PRO A 4 -11.40 -13.75 39.80
CA PRO A 4 -12.61 -12.99 39.47
C PRO A 4 -12.69 -11.62 40.18
N ALA A 5 -13.71 -10.82 39.81
CA ALA A 5 -14.17 -9.64 40.55
C ALA A 5 -15.13 -9.99 41.69
N MET A 6 -15.08 -9.25 42.79
CA MET A 6 -16.11 -9.05 43.83
C MET A 6 -15.63 -7.90 44.74
N LYS A 7 -16.42 -7.03 45.37
CA LYS A 7 -17.85 -6.66 45.36
C LYS A 7 -17.97 -5.41 46.26
N ASN A 8 -18.86 -4.50 45.91
CA ASN A 8 -19.34 -3.38 46.74
C ASN A 8 -20.06 -3.84 48.02
N TYR A 9 -20.11 -2.95 49.02
CA TYR A 9 -21.24 -2.77 49.95
C TYR A 9 -21.19 -1.34 50.58
N PRO A 10 -22.31 -0.81 51.11
CA PRO A 10 -22.79 0.57 50.92
C PRO A 10 -22.76 1.36 52.25
N ILE A 11 -23.33 2.58 52.31
CA ILE A 11 -24.18 3.09 53.41
C ILE A 11 -24.63 4.55 53.16
N CYS A 12 -25.96 4.74 53.26
CA CYS A 12 -26.82 5.88 53.65
C CYS A 12 -26.62 7.36 53.20
N PHE A 13 -27.65 7.83 52.47
CA PHE A 13 -28.45 9.08 52.59
C PHE A 13 -28.36 9.89 53.92
N LEU A 14 -28.55 11.23 54.04
CA LEU A 14 -29.50 12.17 53.38
C LEU A 14 -29.13 13.66 53.75
N VAL A 15 -29.35 14.62 52.81
CA VAL A 15 -29.67 16.09 52.91
C VAL A 15 -28.63 17.19 53.21
N LEU A 16 -28.22 17.86 52.13
CA LEU A 16 -28.30 19.30 51.76
C LEU A 16 -28.29 20.42 52.82
N ILE A 17 -27.30 21.33 52.71
CA ILE A 17 -27.47 22.81 52.71
C ILE A 17 -26.47 23.42 51.72
N PHE A 18 -26.93 24.37 50.89
CA PHE A 18 -26.20 25.10 49.85
C PHE A 18 -25.39 26.31 50.36
N LEU A 19 -24.42 26.70 49.51
CA LEU A 19 -23.73 28.01 49.35
C LEU A 19 -22.33 28.17 49.96
N GLY A 20 -21.33 28.27 49.07
CA GLY A 20 -20.10 29.00 49.33
C GLY A 20 -18.84 28.43 48.68
N CYS A 21 -18.44 29.04 47.55
CA CYS A 21 -17.07 29.20 47.03
C CYS A 21 -16.24 27.97 46.59
N GLN A 22 -15.73 28.08 45.36
CA GLN A 22 -14.98 27.11 44.54
C GLN A 22 -13.79 26.40 45.23
N PRO A 23 -13.58 25.11 44.92
CA PRO A 23 -12.26 24.51 44.99
C PRO A 23 -11.72 24.12 43.60
N ARG A 24 -10.40 24.28 43.46
CA ARG A 24 -9.54 23.79 42.37
C ARG A 24 -9.95 22.38 41.91
N GLY A 25 -10.36 22.27 40.65
CA GLY A 25 -10.46 21.00 39.95
C GLY A 25 -9.08 20.52 39.54
N THR A 26 -8.61 19.44 40.15
CA THR A 26 -7.63 18.51 39.57
C THR A 26 -8.15 18.03 38.22
N GLN A 27 -7.47 18.40 37.13
CA GLN A 27 -7.67 17.74 35.85
C GLN A 27 -7.00 16.36 35.92
N GLU A 28 -7.80 15.31 36.05
CA GLU A 28 -7.42 13.97 35.63
C GLU A 28 -7.20 14.01 34.11
N GLN A 29 -5.94 13.87 33.68
CA GLN A 29 -5.61 13.59 32.29
C GLN A 29 -6.02 12.14 32.00
N GLY A 30 -7.23 11.97 31.47
CA GLY A 30 -7.63 10.74 30.81
C GLY A 30 -6.91 10.62 29.47
N SER A 31 -5.94 9.71 29.38
CA SER A 31 -5.36 9.23 28.13
C SER A 31 -6.36 8.33 27.39
N GLY A 32 -7.31 8.95 26.69
CA GLY A 32 -8.04 8.28 25.60
C GLY A 32 -7.28 8.44 24.28
N PRO A 33 -7.41 7.52 23.31
CA PRO A 33 -6.86 7.73 21.98
C PRO A 33 -7.49 8.99 21.40
N ALA A 34 -6.66 9.97 21.03
CA ALA A 34 -7.11 11.20 20.42
C ALA A 34 -7.85 10.84 19.13
N ALA A 35 -9.18 11.04 19.09
CA ALA A 35 -9.95 10.84 17.88
C ALA A 35 -9.29 11.61 16.74
N SER A 36 -8.86 10.90 15.70
CA SER A 36 -8.28 11.50 14.52
C SER A 36 -9.40 12.21 13.76
N TYR A 37 -9.42 13.55 13.83
CA TYR A 37 -10.36 14.37 13.08
C TYR A 37 -9.81 14.59 11.67
N LEU A 38 -9.75 13.51 10.89
CA LEU A 38 -9.45 13.60 9.46
C LEU A 38 -10.47 14.52 8.78
N ASN A 39 -9.99 15.34 7.85
CA ASN A 39 -10.82 16.17 7.00
C ASN A 39 -11.44 15.31 5.89
N TRP A 40 -12.50 14.59 6.26
CA TRP A 40 -13.21 13.66 5.37
C TRP A 40 -13.65 14.28 4.05
N GLN A 41 -14.08 15.54 4.06
CA GLN A 41 -14.47 16.24 2.83
C GLN A 41 -13.27 16.44 1.92
N ALA A 42 -12.15 16.94 2.44
CA ALA A 42 -10.95 17.14 1.62
C ALA A 42 -10.38 15.82 1.08
N ILE A 43 -10.43 14.75 1.87
CA ILE A 43 -10.03 13.41 1.43
C ILE A 43 -10.94 12.93 0.30
N ALA A 44 -12.28 12.99 0.48
CA ALA A 44 -13.24 12.58 -0.54
C ALA A 44 -13.09 13.41 -1.83
N ASP A 45 -12.93 14.73 -1.71
CA ASP A 45 -12.70 15.63 -2.85
C ASP A 45 -11.42 15.25 -3.59
N LYS A 46 -10.35 14.90 -2.86
CA LYS A 46 -9.09 14.47 -3.48
C LYS A 46 -9.24 13.13 -4.20
N LEU A 47 -9.95 12.16 -3.63
CA LEU A 47 -10.21 10.87 -4.29
C LEU A 47 -11.01 11.06 -5.59
N VAL A 48 -12.03 11.92 -5.58
CA VAL A 48 -12.83 12.26 -6.76
C VAL A 48 -12.01 13.06 -7.79
N GLU A 49 -11.12 13.95 -7.34
CA GLU A 49 -10.19 14.65 -8.22
C GLU A 49 -9.24 13.68 -8.93
N ARG A 50 -8.64 12.73 -8.20
CA ARG A 50 -7.66 11.79 -8.76
C ARG A 50 -8.29 10.70 -9.62
N SER A 51 -9.57 10.37 -9.40
CA SER A 51 -10.32 9.42 -10.24
C SER A 51 -10.68 9.95 -11.62
N GLN A 52 -10.68 11.28 -11.81
CA GLN A 52 -11.02 11.95 -13.07
C GLN A 52 -12.29 11.37 -13.71
N LEU A 53 -13.34 11.22 -12.88
CA LEU A 53 -14.60 10.61 -13.28
C LEU A 53 -15.21 11.28 -14.51
N GLN A 54 -15.72 10.46 -15.42
CA GLN A 54 -16.51 10.88 -16.58
C GLN A 54 -17.99 10.62 -16.33
N ALA A 55 -18.84 11.41 -16.99
CA ALA A 55 -20.29 11.20 -16.91
C ALA A 55 -20.66 9.82 -17.45
N GLY A 56 -21.54 9.11 -16.72
CA GLY A 56 -22.01 7.77 -17.06
C GLY A 56 -21.17 6.61 -16.48
N GLU A 57 -19.99 6.86 -15.91
CA GLU A 57 -19.19 5.80 -15.31
C GLU A 57 -19.89 5.14 -14.11
N GLN A 58 -19.72 3.83 -13.97
CA GLN A 58 -20.27 3.03 -12.88
C GLN A 58 -19.23 2.82 -11.77
N VAL A 59 -19.51 3.34 -10.58
CA VAL A 59 -18.53 3.38 -9.48
C VAL A 59 -18.98 2.51 -8.32
N LEU A 60 -18.13 1.56 -7.93
CA LEU A 60 -18.30 0.69 -6.77
C LEU A 60 -17.31 1.08 -5.67
N LEU A 61 -17.79 1.26 -4.45
CA LEU A 61 -16.91 1.35 -3.28
C LEU A 61 -16.80 -0.03 -2.63
N VAL A 62 -15.64 -0.37 -2.08
CA VAL A 62 -15.43 -1.61 -1.31
C VAL A 62 -14.67 -1.23 -0.04
N GLY A 63 -15.14 -1.63 1.14
CA GLY A 63 -14.49 -1.21 2.38
C GLY A 63 -14.88 -2.01 3.61
N HIS A 64 -14.12 -1.81 4.68
CA HIS A 64 -14.43 -2.30 6.02
C HIS A 64 -15.31 -1.29 6.77
N PRO A 65 -16.48 -1.68 7.29
CA PRO A 65 -17.30 -0.78 8.10
C PRO A 65 -16.57 -0.25 9.35
N GLY A 66 -16.78 1.00 9.70
CA GLY A 66 -16.25 1.63 10.90
C GLY A 66 -15.55 2.96 10.62
N ARG A 67 -14.22 2.99 10.80
CA ARG A 67 -13.45 4.23 10.92
C ARG A 67 -13.57 5.17 9.71
N PHE A 68 -13.70 4.62 8.51
CA PHE A 68 -13.74 5.37 7.25
C PHE A 68 -15.16 5.56 6.67
N ASP A 69 -16.21 5.15 7.41
CA ASP A 69 -17.61 5.35 7.03
C ASP A 69 -17.96 6.81 6.66
N PRO A 70 -17.40 7.85 7.31
CA PRO A 70 -17.67 9.24 6.93
C PRO A 70 -17.35 9.58 5.47
N LEU A 71 -16.46 8.84 4.81
CA LEU A 71 -16.15 9.06 3.39
C LEU A 71 -17.28 8.64 2.45
N ILE A 72 -18.11 7.67 2.83
CA ILE A 72 -19.06 7.05 1.90
C ILE A 72 -20.12 8.02 1.39
N PRO A 73 -20.86 8.77 2.24
CA PRO A 73 -21.82 9.75 1.73
C PRO A 73 -21.14 10.87 0.93
N LEU A 74 -19.89 11.22 1.24
CA LEU A 74 -19.13 12.27 0.57
C LEU A 74 -18.67 11.83 -0.83
N LEU A 75 -18.13 10.62 -0.94
CA LEU A 75 -17.75 9.98 -2.20
C LEU A 75 -18.98 9.77 -3.07
N LYS A 76 -20.09 9.28 -2.52
CA LYS A 76 -21.36 9.18 -3.24
C LYS A 76 -21.76 10.52 -3.88
N ALA A 77 -21.79 11.59 -3.08
CA ALA A 77 -22.15 12.91 -3.57
C ALA A 77 -21.16 13.43 -4.63
N GLY A 78 -19.86 13.18 -4.46
CA GLY A 78 -18.84 13.55 -5.44
C GLY A 78 -18.96 12.79 -6.76
N ILE A 79 -19.24 11.48 -6.70
CA ILE A 79 -19.50 10.62 -7.87
C ILE A 79 -20.72 11.13 -8.64
N GLU A 80 -21.84 11.34 -7.96
CA GLU A 80 -23.09 11.82 -8.58
C GLU A 80 -22.92 13.23 -9.17
N LYS A 81 -22.17 14.11 -8.49
CA LYS A 81 -21.84 15.46 -9.00
C LYS A 81 -20.99 15.42 -10.27
N ALA A 82 -20.13 14.41 -10.43
CA ALA A 82 -19.37 14.19 -11.65
C ALA A 82 -20.22 13.61 -12.81
N GLY A 83 -21.50 13.33 -12.57
CA GLY A 83 -22.39 12.69 -13.54
C GLY A 83 -22.20 11.17 -13.66
N ALA A 84 -21.43 10.57 -12.76
CA ALA A 84 -21.24 9.13 -12.65
C ALA A 84 -22.30 8.49 -11.75
N SER A 85 -22.45 7.17 -11.86
CA SER A 85 -23.43 6.38 -11.10
C SER A 85 -22.76 5.70 -9.93
N TYR A 86 -23.23 6.00 -8.71
CA TYR A 86 -22.82 5.28 -7.51
C TYR A 86 -23.59 3.97 -7.41
N LEU A 87 -22.90 2.85 -7.57
CA LEU A 87 -23.47 1.50 -7.53
C LEU A 87 -23.77 1.02 -6.10
N GLY A 88 -23.12 1.60 -5.09
CA GLY A 88 -23.19 1.15 -3.70
C GLY A 88 -21.80 0.98 -3.09
N THR A 89 -21.78 0.62 -1.81
CA THR A 89 -20.55 0.19 -1.12
C THR A 89 -20.69 -1.27 -0.76
N TYR A 90 -19.70 -2.09 -1.08
CA TYR A 90 -19.64 -3.48 -0.64
C TYR A 90 -18.82 -3.59 0.65
N SER A 91 -19.38 -4.24 1.67
CA SER A 91 -18.67 -4.54 2.91
C SER A 91 -17.82 -5.79 2.76
N ILE A 92 -16.53 -5.72 3.09
CA ILE A 92 -15.67 -6.90 3.16
C ILE A 92 -15.99 -7.78 4.37
N ASP A 93 -16.66 -7.21 5.38
CA ASP A 93 -17.15 -7.95 6.54
C ASP A 93 -18.45 -8.72 6.23
N SER A 94 -18.76 -9.68 7.09
CA SER A 94 -20.04 -10.40 7.05
C SER A 94 -21.26 -9.48 7.24
N VAL A 95 -21.09 -8.33 7.88
CA VAL A 95 -22.15 -7.34 8.12
C VAL A 95 -22.07 -6.24 7.07
N GLN A 96 -23.19 -6.02 6.40
CA GLN A 96 -23.35 -4.94 5.43
C GLN A 96 -24.24 -3.84 6.03
N PRO A 97 -23.72 -2.63 6.28
CA PRO A 97 -24.53 -1.51 6.75
C PRO A 97 -25.69 -1.19 5.80
N ALA A 98 -26.88 -0.89 6.33
CA ALA A 98 -28.07 -0.63 5.52
C ALA A 98 -27.86 0.57 4.56
N ALA A 99 -27.14 1.60 5.00
CA ALA A 99 -26.82 2.78 4.20
C ALA A 99 -25.91 2.49 2.98
N TRP A 100 -25.24 1.34 2.96
CA TRP A 100 -24.35 0.93 1.88
C TRP A 100 -25.08 0.08 0.81
N GLN A 101 -26.26 -0.45 1.16
CA GLN A 101 -26.98 -1.42 0.35
C GLN A 101 -27.71 -0.76 -0.82
N THR A 102 -27.69 -1.47 -1.94
CA THR A 102 -28.31 -1.14 -3.22
C THR A 102 -28.69 -2.45 -3.91
N ASP A 103 -29.51 -2.40 -4.96
CA ASP A 103 -29.83 -3.60 -5.75
C ASP A 103 -28.57 -4.23 -6.38
N PHE A 104 -27.60 -3.40 -6.77
CA PHE A 104 -26.31 -3.85 -7.28
C PHE A 104 -25.53 -4.61 -6.22
N THR A 105 -25.35 -4.05 -5.01
CA THR A 105 -24.59 -4.71 -3.94
C THR A 105 -25.30 -5.96 -3.40
N ALA A 106 -26.63 -5.96 -3.37
CA ALA A 106 -27.43 -7.14 -3.03
C ALA A 106 -27.24 -8.28 -4.07
N THR A 107 -27.10 -7.92 -5.34
CA THR A 107 -26.81 -8.87 -6.42
C THR A 107 -25.36 -9.36 -6.34
N LEU A 108 -24.40 -8.45 -6.19
CA LEU A 108 -22.97 -8.74 -6.07
C LEU A 108 -22.66 -9.73 -4.95
N LYS A 109 -23.35 -9.64 -3.80
CA LYS A 109 -23.17 -10.58 -2.68
C LYS A 109 -23.39 -12.04 -3.09
N ARG A 110 -24.31 -12.29 -4.01
CA ARG A 110 -24.66 -13.63 -4.50
C ARG A 110 -23.73 -14.15 -5.58
N MET A 111 -22.89 -13.28 -6.15
CA MET A 111 -21.93 -13.66 -7.18
C MET A 111 -20.72 -14.38 -6.56
N ASP A 112 -20.28 -15.43 -7.24
CA ASP A 112 -19.11 -16.24 -6.93
C ASP A 112 -18.48 -16.79 -8.22
N GLY A 113 -17.40 -17.57 -8.07
CA GLY A 113 -16.73 -18.25 -9.18
C GLY A 113 -16.44 -17.36 -10.39
N GLU A 114 -16.77 -17.86 -11.58
CA GLU A 114 -16.58 -17.15 -12.85
C GLU A 114 -17.63 -16.03 -13.08
N GLU A 115 -18.77 -16.08 -12.40
CA GLU A 115 -19.83 -15.06 -12.53
C GLU A 115 -19.42 -13.73 -11.88
N LEU A 116 -18.64 -13.79 -10.80
CA LEU A 116 -18.18 -12.61 -10.07
C LEU A 116 -17.36 -11.62 -10.94
N PRO A 117 -16.24 -12.00 -11.58
CA PRO A 117 -15.50 -11.08 -12.43
C PRO A 117 -16.30 -10.65 -13.67
N LEU A 118 -17.19 -11.52 -14.19
CA LEU A 118 -18.08 -11.14 -15.29
C LEU A 118 -19.03 -10.01 -14.87
N PHE A 119 -19.65 -10.12 -13.71
CA PHE A 119 -20.53 -9.10 -13.16
C PHE A 119 -19.76 -7.81 -12.83
N LEU A 120 -18.58 -7.93 -12.20
CA LEU A 120 -17.72 -6.81 -11.87
C LEU A 120 -17.14 -6.09 -13.10
N SER A 121 -17.08 -6.74 -14.27
CA SER A 121 -16.64 -6.09 -15.51
C SER A 121 -17.59 -4.97 -15.98
N THR A 122 -18.76 -4.82 -15.35
CA THR A 122 -19.68 -3.68 -15.54
C THR A 122 -19.32 -2.45 -14.71
N VAL A 123 -18.37 -2.57 -13.78
CA VAL A 123 -17.86 -1.48 -12.94
C VAL A 123 -16.72 -0.79 -13.68
N ASP A 124 -16.82 0.52 -13.92
CA ASP A 124 -15.76 1.29 -14.57
C ASP A 124 -14.64 1.65 -13.59
N LEU A 125 -15.01 1.99 -12.35
CA LEU A 125 -14.10 2.34 -11.26
C LEU A 125 -14.48 1.64 -9.95
N GLY A 126 -13.55 0.85 -9.40
CA GLY A 126 -13.61 0.41 -8.00
C GLY A 126 -12.80 1.33 -7.10
N ILE A 127 -13.33 1.79 -5.97
CA ILE A 127 -12.54 2.47 -4.94
C ILE A 127 -12.44 1.56 -3.72
N MET A 128 -11.24 1.03 -3.49
CA MET A 128 -10.91 0.18 -2.34
C MET A 128 -10.57 1.10 -1.16
N LEU A 129 -11.46 1.13 -0.17
CA LEU A 129 -11.31 1.92 1.05
C LEU A 129 -10.42 1.18 2.06
N PRO A 130 -9.89 1.89 3.08
CA PRO A 130 -8.98 1.28 4.05
C PRO A 130 -9.58 0.05 4.72
N GLY A 131 -8.73 -0.97 4.86
CA GLY A 131 -9.10 -2.30 5.37
C GLY A 131 -9.37 -3.33 4.28
N ALA A 132 -9.81 -2.92 3.08
CA ALA A 132 -9.96 -3.84 1.95
C ALA A 132 -8.58 -4.27 1.41
N THR A 133 -8.44 -5.55 1.09
CA THR A 133 -7.22 -6.15 0.56
C THR A 133 -7.53 -7.12 -0.59
N PRO A 134 -6.54 -7.47 -1.44
CA PRO A 134 -6.77 -8.41 -2.54
C PRO A 134 -7.23 -9.82 -2.14
N VAL A 135 -7.22 -10.18 -0.85
CA VAL A 135 -7.78 -11.46 -0.37
C VAL A 135 -9.31 -11.43 -0.21
N ASP A 136 -9.89 -10.23 -0.16
CA ASP A 136 -11.33 -10.04 -0.01
C ASP A 136 -12.06 -10.35 -1.32
N LYS A 137 -13.15 -11.11 -1.25
CA LYS A 137 -13.86 -11.68 -2.42
C LYS A 137 -14.05 -10.69 -3.59
N VAL A 138 -14.64 -9.53 -3.31
CA VAL A 138 -14.96 -8.55 -4.35
C VAL A 138 -13.71 -7.86 -4.87
N TYR A 139 -12.72 -7.62 -4.02
CA TYR A 139 -11.47 -7.03 -4.46
C TYR A 139 -10.67 -8.03 -5.31
N ALA A 140 -10.56 -9.29 -4.90
CA ALA A 140 -10.01 -10.36 -5.72
C ALA A 140 -10.71 -10.46 -7.10
N GLY A 141 -12.05 -10.38 -7.12
CA GLY A 141 -12.81 -10.34 -8.37
C GLY A 141 -12.48 -9.14 -9.26
N MET A 142 -12.30 -7.95 -8.67
CA MET A 142 -11.85 -6.77 -9.40
C MET A 142 -10.43 -6.94 -9.95
N GLN A 143 -9.51 -7.53 -9.19
CA GLN A 143 -8.15 -7.84 -9.67
C GLN A 143 -8.19 -8.68 -10.94
N GLU A 144 -9.09 -9.67 -11.04
CA GLU A 144 -9.27 -10.44 -12.27
C GLU A 144 -9.79 -9.61 -13.46
N VAL A 145 -10.69 -8.66 -13.20
CA VAL A 145 -11.15 -7.72 -14.24
C VAL A 145 -9.98 -6.85 -14.73
N LEU A 146 -9.13 -6.38 -13.82
CA LEU A 146 -7.94 -5.60 -14.17
C LEU A 146 -6.94 -6.42 -15.01
N ARG A 147 -6.72 -7.71 -14.68
CA ARG A 147 -5.87 -8.61 -15.50
C ARG A 147 -6.36 -8.75 -16.94
N GLN A 148 -7.67 -8.63 -17.16
CA GLN A 148 -8.28 -8.68 -18.48
C GLN A 148 -8.20 -7.34 -19.24
N GLY A 149 -7.50 -6.34 -18.70
CA GLY A 149 -7.36 -5.03 -19.32
C GLY A 149 -8.63 -4.18 -19.25
N LYS A 150 -9.55 -4.48 -18.34
CA LYS A 150 -10.82 -3.77 -18.15
C LYS A 150 -10.83 -3.03 -16.83
N SER A 151 -11.67 -2.00 -16.75
CA SER A 151 -11.90 -1.20 -15.54
C SER A 151 -10.62 -0.57 -14.98
N ARG A 152 -10.76 0.09 -13.84
CA ARG A 152 -9.64 0.57 -13.01
C ARG A 152 -10.02 0.55 -11.53
N THR A 153 -9.03 0.56 -10.66
CA THR A 153 -9.23 0.74 -9.23
C THR A 153 -8.42 1.94 -8.72
N ILE A 154 -9.00 2.62 -7.74
CA ILE A 154 -8.21 3.40 -6.78
C ILE A 154 -8.08 2.56 -5.53
N HIS A 155 -6.83 2.30 -5.15
CA HIS A 155 -6.51 1.70 -3.88
C HIS A 155 -6.19 2.79 -2.85
N PHE A 156 -7.20 3.17 -2.06
CA PHE A 156 -7.05 4.14 -0.99
C PHE A 156 -6.71 3.41 0.32
N HIS A 157 -5.43 3.08 0.49
CA HIS A 157 -4.93 2.45 1.71
C HIS A 157 -4.64 3.48 2.80
N TRP A 158 -4.91 3.06 4.03
CA TRP A 158 -4.51 3.78 5.25
C TRP A 158 -3.76 2.83 6.18
N ALA A 159 -2.71 2.21 5.62
CA ALA A 159 -1.92 1.14 6.21
C ALA A 159 -0.47 1.23 5.69
N GLY A 160 0.31 0.14 5.83
CA GLY A 160 1.65 0.06 5.27
C GLY A 160 2.68 0.95 5.98
N ALA A 161 2.48 1.22 7.27
CA ALA A 161 3.46 1.87 8.13
C ALA A 161 4.35 0.80 8.76
N TYR A 162 5.66 0.85 8.48
CA TYR A 162 6.62 -0.14 8.99
C TYR A 162 7.63 0.51 9.90
N ASP A 163 8.05 -0.16 10.96
CA ASP A 163 9.23 0.24 11.70
C ASP A 163 10.50 0.02 10.86
N MET A 164 11.66 0.42 11.39
CA MET A 164 12.93 0.29 10.66
C MET A 164 13.42 -1.16 10.49
N ASN A 165 12.78 -2.14 11.17
CA ASN A 165 13.03 -3.57 11.00
C ASN A 165 12.03 -4.22 10.03
N GLY A 166 11.17 -3.42 9.38
CA GLY A 166 10.16 -3.90 8.45
C GLY A 166 8.95 -4.55 9.12
N GLN A 167 8.73 -4.32 10.43
CA GLN A 167 7.53 -4.77 11.10
C GLN A 167 6.39 -3.77 10.87
N LEU A 168 5.26 -4.26 10.34
CA LEU A 168 4.06 -3.46 10.16
C LEU A 168 3.48 -3.05 11.51
N PHE A 169 3.06 -1.79 11.62
CA PHE A 169 2.30 -1.29 12.77
C PHE A 169 1.06 -0.51 12.31
N GLU A 170 0.07 -0.45 13.20
CA GLU A 170 -1.20 0.22 12.93
C GLU A 170 -1.04 1.74 13.01
N PRO A 171 -1.52 2.51 12.00
CA PRO A 171 -1.54 3.96 12.04
C PRO A 171 -2.30 4.53 13.25
N ASP A 172 -1.61 5.37 14.02
CA ASP A 172 -2.22 6.19 15.06
C ASP A 172 -2.61 7.59 14.52
N SER A 173 -3.10 8.46 15.40
CA SER A 173 -3.55 9.80 15.02
C SER A 173 -2.43 10.69 14.46
N ALA A 174 -1.15 10.42 14.77
CA ALA A 174 -0.04 11.16 14.19
C ALA A 174 0.25 10.69 12.77
N VAL A 175 0.23 9.38 12.54
CA VAL A 175 0.34 8.79 11.19
C VAL A 175 -0.83 9.22 10.31
N ASP A 176 -2.02 9.37 10.89
CA ASP A 176 -3.21 9.86 10.18
C ASP A 176 -3.02 11.28 9.62
N VAL A 177 -2.60 12.21 10.47
CA VAL A 177 -2.33 13.59 10.04
C VAL A 177 -1.22 13.61 8.99
N PHE A 178 -0.22 12.73 9.14
CA PHE A 178 0.85 12.57 8.17
C PHE A 178 0.32 12.10 6.81
N TYR A 179 -0.45 11.01 6.75
CA TYR A 179 -1.03 10.48 5.50
C TYR A 179 -2.06 11.42 4.87
N GLU A 180 -2.86 12.13 5.67
CA GLU A 180 -3.75 13.18 5.16
C GLU A 180 -2.95 14.28 4.47
N ASN A 181 -1.90 14.78 5.13
CA ASN A 181 -1.05 15.81 4.57
C ASN A 181 -0.40 15.34 3.26
N VAL A 182 0.09 14.09 3.22
CA VAL A 182 0.65 13.49 1.99
C VAL A 182 -0.42 13.48 0.90
N LEU A 183 -1.59 12.89 1.15
CA LEU A 183 -2.66 12.75 0.16
C LEU A 183 -3.06 14.12 -0.42
N LEU A 184 -3.25 15.11 0.45
CA LEU A 184 -3.80 16.41 0.07
C LEU A 184 -2.75 17.36 -0.52
N LYS A 185 -1.47 17.23 -0.15
CA LYS A 185 -0.41 18.19 -0.51
C LYS A 185 0.62 17.65 -1.50
N THR A 186 0.58 16.38 -1.87
CA THR A 186 1.47 15.83 -2.90
C THR A 186 1.33 16.63 -4.20
N ASN A 187 2.46 17.06 -4.77
CA ASN A 187 2.52 17.64 -6.11
C ASN A 187 2.46 16.50 -7.15
N TYR A 188 1.26 16.00 -7.45
CA TYR A 188 1.06 14.88 -8.36
C TYR A 188 1.64 15.11 -9.77
N PRO A 189 1.48 16.28 -10.43
CA PRO A 189 2.13 16.53 -11.72
C PRO A 189 3.66 16.47 -11.65
N GLY A 190 4.26 17.01 -10.58
CA GLY A 190 5.71 16.93 -10.36
C GLY A 190 6.18 15.50 -10.11
N LEU A 191 5.41 14.72 -9.35
CA LEU A 191 5.67 13.30 -9.09
C LEU A 191 5.65 12.50 -10.40
N ALA A 192 4.59 12.66 -11.22
CA ALA A 192 4.46 12.00 -12.51
C ALA A 192 5.63 12.34 -13.45
N ALA A 193 5.98 13.62 -13.57
CA ALA A 193 7.11 14.07 -14.38
C ALA A 193 8.43 13.45 -13.92
N ARG A 194 8.66 13.35 -12.61
CA ARG A 194 9.90 12.78 -12.06
C ARG A 194 9.98 11.27 -12.30
N GLN A 195 8.89 10.55 -12.09
CA GLN A 195 8.83 9.11 -12.37
C GLN A 195 9.01 8.83 -13.87
N GLN A 196 8.42 9.64 -14.74
CA GLN A 196 8.62 9.54 -16.20
C GLN A 196 10.10 9.75 -16.60
N GLN A 197 10.75 10.78 -16.05
CA GLN A 197 12.18 11.01 -16.29
C GLN A 197 13.05 9.83 -15.84
N PHE A 198 12.71 9.20 -14.71
CA PHE A 198 13.45 8.05 -14.21
C PHE A 198 13.24 6.83 -15.11
N GLU A 199 12.00 6.55 -15.51
CA GLU A 199 11.70 5.51 -16.48
C GLU A 199 12.52 5.67 -17.77
N GLU A 200 12.49 6.87 -18.36
CA GLU A 200 13.26 7.20 -19.56
C GLU A 200 14.76 6.99 -19.35
N ALA A 201 15.29 7.38 -18.20
CA ALA A 201 16.70 7.17 -17.88
C ALA A 201 17.06 5.70 -17.76
N MET A 202 16.17 4.85 -17.23
CA MET A 202 16.41 3.41 -17.11
C MET A 202 16.43 2.69 -18.46
N ARG A 203 15.82 3.25 -19.51
CA ARG A 203 15.81 2.65 -20.84
C ARG A 203 17.24 2.47 -21.35
N ASP A 204 17.52 1.29 -21.89
CA ASP A 204 18.81 0.84 -22.44
C ASP A 204 20.03 0.83 -21.50
N LYS A 205 19.84 1.22 -20.23
CA LYS A 205 20.91 1.28 -19.22
C LYS A 205 20.79 0.16 -18.19
N TRP A 206 21.92 -0.11 -17.54
CA TRP A 206 21.93 -0.92 -16.32
C TRP A 206 21.47 -0.07 -15.15
N VAL A 207 20.53 -0.60 -14.36
CA VAL A 207 20.23 -0.07 -13.03
C VAL A 207 21.07 -0.87 -12.05
N GLN A 208 21.80 -0.19 -11.18
CA GLN A 208 22.58 -0.81 -10.11
C GLN A 208 22.12 -0.24 -8.77
N VAL A 209 21.87 -1.13 -7.82
CA VAL A 209 21.50 -0.78 -6.45
C VAL A 209 22.58 -1.31 -5.52
N THR A 210 23.12 -0.43 -4.67
CA THR A 210 24.11 -0.81 -3.66
C THR A 210 23.70 -0.34 -2.26
N THR A 211 24.15 -1.05 -1.23
CA THR A 211 24.00 -0.62 0.18
C THR A 211 25.28 -0.83 0.98
N PRO A 212 25.50 -0.10 2.08
CA PRO A 212 26.60 -0.36 3.01
C PRO A 212 26.61 -1.79 3.57
N ALA A 213 25.45 -2.42 3.73
CA ALA A 213 25.32 -3.81 4.20
C ALA A 213 25.83 -4.87 3.18
N GLY A 214 26.13 -4.45 1.95
CA GLY A 214 26.70 -5.28 0.90
C GLY A 214 25.70 -5.79 -0.13
N THR A 215 24.57 -5.09 -0.31
CA THR A 215 23.80 -5.22 -1.56
C THR A 215 24.65 -4.64 -2.68
N ASP A 216 24.75 -5.38 -3.78
CA ASP A 216 25.27 -4.94 -5.07
C ASP A 216 24.58 -5.79 -6.13
N ILE A 217 23.44 -5.29 -6.62
CA ILE A 217 22.58 -5.95 -7.60
C ILE A 217 22.44 -5.05 -8.81
N LYS A 218 22.47 -5.63 -10.01
CA LYS A 218 22.20 -4.91 -11.25
C LYS A 218 21.22 -5.66 -12.14
N PHE A 219 20.47 -4.91 -12.94
CA PHE A 219 19.49 -5.44 -13.86
C PHE A 219 19.21 -4.47 -15.01
N ARG A 220 18.51 -4.96 -16.03
CA ARG A 220 17.96 -4.18 -17.14
C ARG A 220 16.45 -4.34 -17.20
N ILE A 221 15.77 -3.28 -17.63
CA ILE A 221 14.32 -3.30 -17.82
C ILE A 221 13.91 -3.48 -19.28
N GLY A 222 14.75 -3.11 -20.25
CA GLY A 222 14.38 -3.10 -21.68
C GLY A 222 13.05 -2.40 -21.92
N ASP A 223 12.16 -3.06 -22.67
CA ASP A 223 10.82 -2.57 -22.99
C ASP A 223 9.75 -3.00 -21.98
N ARG A 224 10.14 -3.52 -20.80
CA ARG A 224 9.18 -3.85 -19.73
C ARG A 224 8.35 -2.62 -19.40
N GLN A 225 7.05 -2.84 -19.23
CA GLN A 225 6.13 -1.84 -18.73
C GLN A 225 6.58 -1.42 -17.32
N VAL A 226 6.64 -0.11 -17.11
CA VAL A 226 7.03 0.48 -15.83
C VAL A 226 5.80 1.14 -15.23
N THR A 227 5.36 0.62 -14.10
CA THR A 227 4.21 1.16 -13.38
C THR A 227 4.64 2.38 -12.59
N LYS A 228 3.91 3.48 -12.82
CA LYS A 228 4.08 4.76 -12.14
C LYS A 228 2.89 4.95 -11.21
N GLN A 229 3.11 4.79 -9.91
CA GLN A 229 2.12 5.18 -8.90
C GLN A 229 2.26 6.69 -8.69
N ASP A 230 1.70 7.45 -9.63
CA ASP A 230 1.66 8.92 -9.64
C ASP A 230 0.26 9.48 -9.33
N GLY A 231 -0.68 8.60 -9.00
CA GLY A 231 -2.04 8.94 -8.58
C GLY A 231 -2.97 9.34 -9.71
N ASP A 232 -2.63 9.12 -10.99
CA ASP A 232 -3.53 9.38 -12.13
C ASP A 232 -4.42 8.15 -12.45
N ALA A 233 -5.68 8.20 -12.01
CA ALA A 233 -6.68 7.19 -12.36
C ALA A 233 -7.58 7.63 -13.53
N SER A 234 -7.11 8.51 -14.42
CA SER A 234 -7.88 8.93 -15.59
C SER A 234 -8.00 7.83 -16.66
N LEU A 235 -9.04 7.94 -17.49
CA LEU A 235 -9.19 7.07 -18.67
C LEU A 235 -8.03 7.22 -19.68
N SER A 236 -7.39 8.40 -19.76
CA SER A 236 -6.20 8.59 -20.58
C SER A 236 -4.99 7.79 -20.09
N HIS A 237 -4.84 7.63 -18.78
CA HIS A 237 -3.85 6.71 -18.21
C HIS A 237 -4.24 5.26 -18.52
N MET A 238 -5.50 4.88 -18.30
CA MET A 238 -5.99 3.52 -18.58
C MET A 238 -5.87 3.09 -20.05
N ALA A 239 -5.89 4.03 -20.99
CA ALA A 239 -5.66 3.77 -22.41
C ALA A 239 -4.22 3.29 -22.71
N LYS A 240 -3.28 3.56 -21.79
CA LYS A 240 -1.87 3.15 -21.87
C LYS A 240 -1.51 2.05 -20.87
N ALA A 241 -2.40 1.74 -19.94
CA ALA A 241 -2.19 0.73 -18.90
C ALA A 241 -2.12 -0.68 -19.52
N VAL A 242 -1.01 -1.38 -19.26
CA VAL A 242 -0.75 -2.71 -19.81
C VAL A 242 -0.88 -3.78 -18.73
N THR A 243 -0.36 -3.51 -17.54
CA THR A 243 -0.33 -4.48 -16.44
C THR A 243 -1.53 -4.30 -15.52
N LEU A 244 -1.78 -5.30 -14.65
CA LEU A 244 -2.79 -5.17 -13.60
C LEU A 244 -2.51 -3.94 -12.74
N ILE A 245 -1.26 -3.76 -12.29
CA ILE A 245 -0.91 -2.69 -11.36
C ILE A 245 -1.00 -1.31 -12.01
N ASP A 246 -0.81 -1.18 -13.34
CA ASP A 246 -1.06 0.11 -14.02
C ASP A 246 -2.52 0.56 -13.90
N ARG A 247 -3.45 -0.39 -13.73
CA ARG A 247 -4.89 -0.13 -13.56
C ARG A 247 -5.31 0.00 -12.10
N GLU A 248 -4.37 -0.19 -11.17
CA GLU A 248 -4.56 -0.08 -9.74
C GLU A 248 -3.77 1.10 -9.20
N VAL A 249 -4.45 2.24 -9.09
CA VAL A 249 -3.83 3.50 -8.70
C VAL A 249 -3.88 3.65 -7.18
N GLU A 250 -2.73 3.71 -6.54
CA GLU A 250 -2.61 3.82 -5.09
C GLU A 250 -2.60 5.28 -4.65
N LEU A 251 -3.37 5.56 -3.59
CA LEU A 251 -3.42 6.85 -2.92
C LEU A 251 -3.23 6.64 -1.41
N PRO A 252 -2.27 7.32 -0.75
CA PRO A 252 -1.21 8.17 -1.32
C PRO A 252 -0.32 7.49 -2.39
N SER A 253 0.23 8.28 -3.32
CA SER A 253 1.07 7.74 -4.42
C SER A 253 2.55 8.04 -4.19
N GLY A 254 3.45 7.36 -4.89
CA GLY A 254 4.86 7.72 -4.80
C GLY A 254 5.87 6.80 -5.47
N ALA A 255 5.56 5.53 -5.69
CA ALA A 255 6.56 4.58 -6.19
C ALA A 255 6.51 4.38 -7.71
N ILE A 256 7.68 4.21 -8.30
CA ILE A 256 7.80 3.49 -9.56
C ILE A 256 8.03 2.00 -9.26
N ARG A 257 7.50 1.11 -10.10
CA ARG A 257 7.57 -0.34 -9.90
C ARG A 257 7.80 -1.02 -11.26
N VAL A 258 8.71 -1.99 -11.29
CA VAL A 258 9.01 -2.76 -12.51
C VAL A 258 9.49 -4.16 -12.15
N ALA A 259 9.02 -5.14 -12.91
CA ALA A 259 9.66 -6.46 -13.00
C ALA A 259 10.79 -6.36 -14.04
N PRO A 260 12.08 -6.43 -13.64
CA PRO A 260 13.17 -6.39 -14.60
C PRO A 260 13.15 -7.59 -15.56
N ILE A 261 13.96 -7.56 -16.61
CA ILE A 261 14.23 -8.74 -17.43
C ILE A 261 14.90 -9.77 -16.52
N GLU A 262 14.24 -10.89 -16.29
CA GLU A 262 14.60 -11.87 -15.26
C GLU A 262 16.05 -12.35 -15.47
N GLU A 263 16.41 -12.70 -16.69
CA GLU A 263 17.74 -13.22 -17.03
C GLU A 263 18.86 -12.16 -16.94
N SER A 264 18.51 -10.89 -16.76
CA SER A 264 19.49 -9.80 -16.60
C SER A 264 19.90 -9.54 -15.16
N VAL A 265 19.14 -10.05 -14.18
CA VAL A 265 19.35 -9.72 -12.77
C VAL A 265 20.53 -10.52 -12.22
N GLU A 266 21.57 -9.81 -11.78
CA GLU A 266 22.84 -10.39 -11.33
C GLU A 266 23.37 -9.65 -10.09
N GLY A 267 23.89 -10.38 -9.11
CA GLY A 267 24.59 -9.81 -7.96
C GLY A 267 24.16 -10.38 -6.61
N VAL A 268 24.24 -9.56 -5.58
CA VAL A 268 23.93 -9.94 -4.19
C VAL A 268 22.95 -8.95 -3.59
N ILE A 269 21.94 -9.45 -2.87
CA ILE A 269 21.08 -8.64 -2.02
C ILE A 269 21.40 -8.98 -0.57
N ALA A 270 21.76 -7.97 0.22
CA ALA A 270 21.85 -8.05 1.67
C ALA A 270 20.55 -7.50 2.26
N PHE A 271 19.62 -8.38 2.61
CA PHE A 271 18.33 -7.96 3.16
C PHE A 271 18.51 -7.32 4.54
N PRO A 272 17.71 -6.28 4.87
CA PRO A 272 17.60 -5.80 6.24
C PRO A 272 17.18 -6.93 7.19
N ASP A 273 17.67 -6.84 8.42
CA ASP A 273 17.27 -7.75 9.48
C ASP A 273 15.75 -7.71 9.64
N SER A 274 15.11 -8.88 9.57
CA SER A 274 13.66 -8.98 9.47
C SER A 274 13.17 -10.37 9.91
N GLN A 275 11.86 -10.52 10.09
CA GLN A 275 11.29 -11.82 10.41
C GLN A 275 11.22 -12.73 9.18
N TRP A 276 11.77 -13.93 9.30
CA TRP A 276 11.65 -15.02 8.34
C TRP A 276 11.05 -16.23 9.06
N ASN A 277 9.97 -16.80 8.53
CA ASN A 277 9.24 -17.90 9.17
C ASN A 277 9.03 -17.70 10.70
N ASN A 278 8.54 -16.51 11.09
CA ASN A 278 8.31 -16.10 12.49
C ASN A 278 9.55 -16.03 13.39
N GLN A 279 10.76 -15.97 12.82
CA GLN A 279 12.01 -15.78 13.57
C GLN A 279 12.81 -14.60 13.03
N MET A 280 13.40 -13.80 13.91
CA MET A 280 14.26 -12.68 13.50
C MET A 280 15.57 -13.21 12.89
N ALA A 281 15.73 -13.11 11.57
CA ALA A 281 16.97 -13.46 10.90
C ALA A 281 17.83 -12.21 10.68
N GLU A 282 19.13 -12.35 10.87
CA GLU A 282 20.08 -11.23 10.81
C GLU A 282 21.14 -11.49 9.74
N GLY A 283 21.54 -10.44 9.02
CA GLY A 283 22.60 -10.48 8.01
C GLY A 283 22.29 -11.41 6.84
N VAL A 284 21.03 -11.49 6.42
CA VAL A 284 20.61 -12.36 5.30
C VAL A 284 21.19 -11.83 3.99
N LYS A 285 21.96 -12.66 3.29
CA LYS A 285 22.52 -12.35 1.97
C LYS A 285 22.12 -13.43 0.96
N VAL A 286 21.60 -13.00 -0.18
CA VAL A 286 21.24 -13.89 -1.28
C VAL A 286 22.01 -13.54 -2.55
N THR A 287 22.61 -14.55 -3.17
CA THR A 287 23.28 -14.41 -4.47
C THR A 287 22.25 -14.70 -5.56
N ILE A 288 22.13 -13.79 -6.51
CA ILE A 288 21.21 -13.88 -7.65
C ILE A 288 22.02 -13.99 -8.94
N LYS A 289 21.67 -14.98 -9.76
CA LYS A 289 22.18 -15.16 -11.12
C LYS A 289 21.02 -15.42 -12.07
N ALA A 290 20.96 -14.69 -13.18
CA ALA A 290 19.85 -14.71 -14.14
C ALA A 290 18.48 -14.66 -13.44
N GLY A 291 18.34 -13.81 -12.42
CA GLY A 291 17.09 -13.63 -11.67
C GLY A 291 16.74 -14.74 -10.69
N LYS A 292 17.59 -15.76 -10.51
CA LYS A 292 17.36 -16.87 -9.59
C LYS A 292 18.32 -16.82 -8.40
N VAL A 293 17.80 -17.09 -7.22
CA VAL A 293 18.58 -17.24 -5.99
C VAL A 293 19.39 -18.53 -6.08
N THR A 294 20.72 -18.41 -6.12
CA THR A 294 21.64 -19.55 -6.19
C THR A 294 22.30 -19.87 -4.85
N GLU A 295 22.32 -18.92 -3.93
CA GLU A 295 22.94 -19.05 -2.61
C GLU A 295 22.19 -18.19 -1.59
N VAL A 296 22.09 -18.70 -0.35
CA VAL A 296 21.46 -18.01 0.78
C VAL A 296 22.35 -18.18 2.00
N ASN A 297 22.73 -17.07 2.62
CA ASN A 297 23.49 -17.04 3.86
C ASN A 297 22.78 -16.13 4.87
N ALA A 298 22.98 -16.38 6.16
CA ALA A 298 22.53 -15.50 7.24
C ALA A 298 23.49 -15.62 8.43
N ALA A 299 23.68 -14.55 9.18
CA ALA A 299 24.44 -14.58 10.42
C ALA A 299 23.66 -15.29 11.55
N LYS A 300 22.32 -15.22 11.49
CA LYS A 300 21.41 -15.82 12.46
C LYS A 300 20.15 -16.34 11.79
N ASN A 301 19.66 -17.48 12.26
CA ASN A 301 18.40 -18.10 11.83
C ASN A 301 18.31 -18.40 10.32
N LEU A 302 19.41 -18.90 9.73
CA LEU A 302 19.46 -19.34 8.33
C LEU A 302 18.42 -20.44 8.03
N GLU A 303 18.15 -21.33 8.98
CA GLU A 303 17.14 -22.38 8.85
C GLU A 303 15.74 -21.79 8.65
N ALA A 304 15.42 -20.66 9.30
CA ALA A 304 14.14 -19.99 9.17
C ALA A 304 13.97 -19.35 7.79
N VAL A 305 15.03 -18.71 7.27
CA VAL A 305 15.09 -18.17 5.89
C VAL A 305 14.85 -19.29 4.87
N ASN A 306 15.56 -20.40 5.00
CA ASN A 306 15.42 -21.55 4.10
C ASN A 306 14.04 -22.19 4.18
N ALA A 307 13.46 -22.30 5.39
CA ALA A 307 12.11 -22.84 5.56
C ALA A 307 11.07 -22.02 4.81
N GLU A 308 11.09 -20.69 4.94
CA GLU A 308 10.16 -19.81 4.21
C GLU A 308 10.37 -19.90 2.69
N MET A 309 11.62 -19.87 2.22
CA MET A 309 11.90 -20.00 0.78
C MET A 309 11.47 -21.35 0.21
N ASN A 310 11.53 -22.43 1.00
CA ASN A 310 11.07 -23.74 0.56
C ASN A 310 9.54 -23.80 0.48
N GLU A 311 8.83 -23.15 1.41
CA GLU A 311 7.37 -23.04 1.38
C GLU A 311 6.90 -22.25 0.15
N GLY A 312 7.56 -21.13 -0.16
CA GLY A 312 7.26 -20.33 -1.35
C GLY A 312 7.78 -20.89 -2.68
N GLY A 313 8.45 -22.05 -2.66
CA GLY A 313 8.88 -22.78 -3.84
C GLY A 313 9.80 -21.99 -4.79
N GLU A 314 9.61 -22.18 -6.10
CA GLU A 314 10.45 -21.51 -7.12
C GLU A 314 10.28 -19.99 -7.12
N ALA A 315 9.08 -19.50 -6.82
CA ALA A 315 8.80 -18.06 -6.75
C ALA A 315 9.66 -17.39 -5.67
N ALA A 316 9.74 -17.98 -4.46
CA ALA A 316 10.58 -17.45 -3.39
C ALA A 316 12.08 -17.43 -3.70
N ARG A 317 12.51 -18.18 -4.71
CA ARG A 317 13.90 -18.21 -5.21
C ARG A 317 14.07 -17.40 -6.51
N SER A 318 13.17 -16.47 -6.79
CA SER A 318 13.21 -15.64 -8.00
C SER A 318 13.10 -14.16 -7.63
N PHE A 319 13.89 -13.32 -8.31
CA PHE A 319 13.77 -11.87 -8.19
C PHE A 319 12.44 -11.40 -8.79
N ARG A 320 11.73 -10.56 -8.06
CA ARG A 320 10.38 -10.12 -8.41
C ARG A 320 10.36 -8.73 -9.03
N GLU A 321 10.79 -7.75 -8.24
CA GLU A 321 10.45 -6.35 -8.44
C GLU A 321 11.58 -5.47 -7.93
N PHE A 322 11.87 -4.45 -8.72
CA PHE A 322 12.49 -3.22 -8.25
C PHE A 322 11.42 -2.14 -8.11
N ALA A 323 11.38 -1.48 -6.95
CA ALA A 323 10.60 -0.27 -6.76
C ALA A 323 11.46 0.84 -6.17
N LEU A 324 11.15 2.09 -6.52
CA LEU A 324 11.78 3.27 -5.95
C LEU A 324 10.71 4.31 -5.63
N GLY A 325 10.68 4.77 -4.38
CA GLY A 325 9.82 5.85 -3.93
C GLY A 325 10.34 7.23 -4.37
N PHE A 326 9.40 8.07 -4.81
CA PHE A 326 9.61 9.43 -5.30
C PHE A 326 8.81 10.48 -4.53
N ASN A 327 7.90 10.10 -3.63
CA ASN A 327 7.09 11.10 -2.93
C ASN A 327 7.88 11.73 -1.77
N PRO A 328 8.23 13.03 -1.85
CA PRO A 328 8.99 13.69 -0.79
C PRO A 328 8.23 13.81 0.53
N LEU A 329 6.89 13.84 0.49
CA LEU A 329 6.06 13.91 1.70
C LEU A 329 5.98 12.56 2.42
N LEU A 330 6.30 11.46 1.76
CA LEU A 330 6.40 10.12 2.35
C LEU A 330 7.85 9.77 2.76
N ALA A 331 8.80 10.70 2.68
CA ALA A 331 10.17 10.45 3.11
C ALA A 331 10.22 9.99 4.58
N ILE A 332 11.17 9.12 4.90
CA ILE A 332 11.40 8.65 6.28
C ILE A 332 11.64 9.87 7.18
N PRO A 333 10.83 10.07 8.24
CA PRO A 333 11.02 11.19 9.16
C PRO A 333 12.36 11.13 9.86
N ASP A 334 13.05 12.27 9.95
CA ASP A 334 14.37 12.34 10.61
C ASP A 334 14.29 12.08 12.12
N ASN A 335 13.18 12.49 12.76
CA ASN A 335 12.92 12.25 14.17
C ASN A 335 12.00 11.03 14.32
N ASN A 336 12.43 10.02 15.09
CA ASN A 336 11.73 8.74 15.27
C ASN A 336 11.42 8.07 13.91
N PRO A 337 12.45 7.56 13.21
CA PRO A 337 12.31 7.08 11.85
C PRO A 337 11.40 5.84 11.77
N TRP A 338 10.59 5.81 10.73
CA TRP A 338 9.75 4.69 10.29
C TRP A 338 9.57 4.80 8.78
N ILE A 339 9.17 3.71 8.12
CA ILE A 339 9.02 3.62 6.68
C ILE A 339 7.54 3.88 6.33
N PRO A 340 7.22 5.03 5.71
CA PRO A 340 5.85 5.35 5.38
C PRO A 340 5.34 4.63 4.15
N TYR A 341 4.06 4.24 4.21
CA TYR A 341 3.23 3.79 3.11
C TYR A 341 3.96 2.88 2.11
N TYR A 342 4.21 1.63 2.51
CA TYR A 342 4.83 0.60 1.66
C TYR A 342 6.15 1.05 1.00
N GLY A 343 6.88 1.99 1.63
CA GLY A 343 8.16 2.50 1.14
C GLY A 343 8.04 3.42 -0.08
N TYR A 344 6.96 4.19 -0.19
CA TYR A 344 6.73 5.09 -1.35
C TYR A 344 7.44 6.44 -1.20
N GLY A 345 8.07 6.64 -0.04
CA GLY A 345 8.90 7.78 0.28
C GLY A 345 10.10 7.96 -0.64
N ALA A 346 10.39 9.22 -0.94
CA ALA A 346 11.56 9.63 -1.70
C ALA A 346 12.85 8.91 -1.24
N GLY A 347 13.44 8.13 -2.14
CA GLY A 347 14.73 7.46 -1.92
C GLY A 347 14.66 6.07 -1.29
N VAL A 348 13.48 5.64 -0.84
CA VAL A 348 13.29 4.26 -0.33
C VAL A 348 13.21 3.30 -1.52
N VAL A 349 14.06 2.29 -1.52
CA VAL A 349 14.08 1.24 -2.54
C VAL A 349 13.37 -0.01 -2.02
N ARG A 350 12.65 -0.72 -2.89
CA ARG A 350 12.27 -2.12 -2.63
C ARG A 350 12.94 -3.05 -3.61
N LEU A 351 13.53 -4.11 -3.06
CA LEU A 351 13.99 -5.28 -3.80
C LEU A 351 13.27 -6.50 -3.25
N SER A 352 12.49 -7.13 -4.11
CA SER A 352 11.50 -8.12 -3.68
C SER A 352 11.79 -9.49 -4.33
N LEU A 353 11.40 -10.56 -3.64
CA LEU A 353 11.40 -11.93 -4.19
C LEU A 353 9.95 -12.38 -4.44
N GLY A 354 9.75 -13.30 -5.38
CA GLY A 354 8.43 -13.86 -5.65
C GLY A 354 7.80 -13.60 -7.02
N ASP A 355 6.51 -13.91 -7.07
CA ASP A 355 5.61 -13.77 -8.22
C ASP A 355 5.54 -12.32 -8.69
N ASN A 356 5.80 -12.09 -9.97
CA ASN A 356 5.81 -10.77 -10.59
C ASN A 356 4.82 -10.64 -11.75
N THR A 357 3.83 -11.54 -11.83
CA THR A 357 2.81 -11.54 -12.90
C THR A 357 1.96 -10.27 -12.92
N GLU A 358 1.69 -9.66 -11.76
CA GLU A 358 0.94 -8.41 -11.66
C GLU A 358 1.66 -7.23 -12.36
N LEU A 359 2.98 -7.31 -12.49
CA LEU A 359 3.86 -6.35 -13.17
C LEU A 359 4.19 -6.78 -14.61
N GLY A 360 3.56 -7.84 -15.11
CA GLY A 360 3.81 -8.41 -16.44
C GLY A 360 5.07 -9.30 -16.54
N GLY A 361 5.68 -9.68 -15.43
CA GLY A 361 6.80 -10.62 -15.40
C GLY A 361 6.38 -12.09 -15.59
N LYS A 362 7.37 -12.99 -15.64
CA LYS A 362 7.16 -14.44 -15.91
C LYS A 362 7.23 -15.32 -14.67
N VAL A 363 7.61 -14.78 -13.52
CA VAL A 363 7.71 -15.53 -12.27
C VAL A 363 6.31 -15.73 -11.72
N THR A 364 5.90 -16.99 -11.61
CA THR A 364 4.61 -17.40 -11.05
C THR A 364 4.81 -18.18 -9.75
N GLY A 365 3.80 -18.19 -8.89
CA GLY A 365 3.73 -19.08 -7.73
C GLY A 365 3.15 -18.44 -6.47
N GLY A 366 2.62 -17.22 -6.57
CA GLY A 366 1.89 -16.53 -5.52
C GLY A 366 2.71 -16.03 -4.33
N TYR A 367 3.92 -16.57 -4.09
CA TYR A 367 4.80 -16.06 -3.04
C TYR A 367 5.23 -14.63 -3.36
N VAL A 368 5.18 -13.73 -2.38
CA VAL A 368 5.66 -12.34 -2.50
C VAL A 368 6.33 -11.95 -1.19
N ARG A 369 7.56 -11.43 -1.27
CA ARG A 369 8.26 -10.84 -0.13
C ARG A 369 8.84 -9.49 -0.51
N TRP A 370 8.35 -8.44 0.14
CA TRP A 370 8.89 -7.09 0.01
C TRP A 370 9.98 -6.84 1.04
N ASN A 371 11.05 -6.17 0.63
CA ASN A 371 12.11 -5.71 1.54
C ASN A 371 12.40 -4.25 1.23
N PHE A 372 12.55 -3.43 2.26
CA PHE A 372 12.70 -1.98 2.15
C PHE A 372 14.14 -1.57 2.47
N PHE A 373 14.75 -0.80 1.60
CA PHE A 373 16.13 -0.34 1.73
C PHE A 373 16.11 1.18 1.85
N SER A 374 16.35 1.66 3.06
CA SER A 374 16.29 3.08 3.44
C SER A 374 17.62 3.81 3.27
N ASP A 375 18.70 3.11 2.93
CA ASP A 375 20.07 3.61 2.80
C ASP A 375 20.73 3.24 1.46
N ALA A 376 19.92 2.84 0.47
CA ALA A 376 20.41 2.40 -0.83
C ALA A 376 20.96 3.55 -1.68
N THR A 377 21.94 3.25 -2.51
CA THR A 377 22.36 4.09 -3.64
C THR A 377 21.88 3.44 -4.94
N VAL A 378 21.25 4.23 -5.81
CA VAL A 378 20.72 3.77 -7.10
C VAL A 378 21.43 4.53 -8.22
N LYS A 379 22.07 3.78 -9.11
CA LYS A 379 22.69 4.29 -10.33
C LYS A 379 21.97 3.78 -11.57
N VAL A 380 21.87 4.63 -12.58
CA VAL A 380 21.34 4.29 -13.90
C VAL A 380 22.39 4.66 -14.95
N GLY A 381 23.11 3.65 -15.44
CA GLY A 381 24.41 3.88 -16.07
C GLY A 381 25.36 4.56 -15.06
N ASP A 382 25.94 5.69 -15.46
CA ASP A 382 26.85 6.47 -14.59
C ASP A 382 26.12 7.50 -13.72
N ASP A 383 24.83 7.72 -13.96
CA ASP A 383 24.03 8.72 -13.24
C ASP A 383 23.58 8.19 -11.87
N VAL A 384 23.90 8.91 -10.80
CA VAL A 384 23.35 8.66 -9.47
C VAL A 384 21.97 9.31 -9.35
N TRP A 385 20.96 8.53 -8.95
CA TRP A 385 19.59 8.98 -8.73
C TRP A 385 19.20 9.02 -7.26
N VAL A 386 19.70 8.03 -6.50
CA VAL A 386 19.59 7.97 -5.04
C VAL A 386 21.01 7.80 -4.49
N GLU A 387 21.35 8.57 -3.47
CA GLU A 387 22.60 8.42 -2.72
C GLU A 387 22.25 8.23 -1.24
N ASN A 388 22.63 7.08 -0.68
CA ASN A 388 22.39 6.72 0.73
C ASN A 388 20.94 6.98 1.20
N GLY A 389 19.96 6.54 0.41
CA GLY A 389 18.53 6.69 0.72
C GLY A 389 17.93 8.07 0.44
N LYS A 390 18.68 9.00 -0.15
CA LYS A 390 18.20 10.34 -0.51
C LYS A 390 18.17 10.50 -2.03
N LEU A 391 17.04 10.96 -2.58
CA LEU A 391 16.98 11.35 -3.99
C LEU A 391 17.87 12.57 -4.23
N VAL A 392 18.72 12.49 -5.26
CA VAL A 392 19.69 13.55 -5.62
C VAL A 392 19.45 14.15 -6.99
N LYS A 393 18.51 13.60 -7.76
CA LYS A 393 18.05 14.17 -9.02
C LYS A 393 16.57 14.48 -8.93
#